data_AF-A0A955E9X7-F1
#
_entry.id   AF-A0A955E9X7-F1
#
_cell.length_a   1.000
_cell.length_b   1.000
_cell.length_c   1.000
_cell.angle_alpha   90.00
_cell.angle_beta   90.00
_cell.angle_gamma   90.00
#
_symmetry.space_group_name_H-M   'P 1'
#
loop_
_entity.id
_entity.type
_entity.pdbx_description
1 polymer ?
#
loop_
_entity_poly.entity_id
_entity_poly.type
_entity_poly.pdbx_seq_one_letter_code
_entity_poly.pdbx_strand_id
1 'polypeptide(L)'
;MPRVARARTGVFDDLADQLRFAPKATLLRQMARAERLGGEIDPEENYPEDWLIQRITGYRPDIEDAALLVGKAILTDLSAFVELLCERAELTHGDLPDGAGALDIDQVCARWGVDRRTIERYRRRGLVARRVRTGARGGAQLAFMPSAICAFEARFGAELQRSASFSRLSSGERALILRRCDRYCARLGWTRGQAAARIAARLGRAHETVLRVIRAHDGDAAPDRAARTQDIDRDGVFERWRDGAAMKELAAMTGRTRSATHHLINTRRARLLRGVELVVTPNSDDARALEDAAARSGLGVERWEDARAFVEFARNAPVVDKKIERARAMALAHLRWRAHHMIAGLGRGRAASATLDRIETDLRWIARLVVVLVRDEAAVILRAMEERAGCGFLELTPGDASAWFDVAFGG
;
A
#
# COMPACT_ATOMS: atom_id res chain seq x y z
N MET A 1 3.91 17.81 23.88
CA MET A 1 4.43 16.46 24.25
C MET A 1 3.30 15.46 24.14
N PRO A 2 3.55 14.18 23.80
CA PRO A 2 2.45 13.25 23.51
C PRO A 2 1.58 13.11 24.76
N ARG A 3 0.28 13.28 24.55
CA ARG A 3 -0.78 13.08 25.55
C ARG A 3 -0.63 11.68 26.17
N VAL A 4 -1.01 11.56 27.43
CA VAL A 4 -1.22 10.26 28.10
C VAL A 4 -1.98 9.38 27.12
N ALA A 5 -1.40 8.23 26.78
CA ALA A 5 -2.11 7.27 25.94
C ALA A 5 -3.38 6.87 26.69
N ARG A 6 -4.54 6.94 26.04
CA ARG A 6 -5.78 6.35 26.57
C ARG A 6 -5.76 4.86 26.27
N ALA A 7 -6.22 4.04 27.23
CA ALA A 7 -6.50 2.65 26.93
C ALA A 7 -7.63 2.57 25.89
N ARG A 8 -7.63 1.52 25.09
CA ARG A 8 -8.66 1.26 24.06
C ARG A 8 -9.66 0.22 24.52
N THR A 9 -9.31 -0.61 25.49
CA THR A 9 -10.19 -1.56 26.17
C THR A 9 -10.80 -0.92 27.42
N GLY A 10 -12.13 -0.97 27.55
CA GLY A 10 -12.86 -0.41 28.70
C GLY A 10 -12.33 -0.90 30.06
N VAL A 11 -11.91 -2.15 30.15
CA VAL A 11 -11.40 -2.78 31.39
C VAL A 11 -10.28 -1.99 32.07
N PHE A 12 -9.30 -1.49 31.31
CA PHE A 12 -8.20 -0.72 31.91
C PHE A 12 -8.62 0.70 32.32
N ASP A 13 -9.57 1.30 31.61
CA ASP A 13 -10.13 2.60 31.98
C ASP A 13 -10.98 2.47 33.25
N ASP A 14 -11.84 1.45 33.33
CA ASP A 14 -12.67 1.15 34.50
C ASP A 14 -11.81 0.84 35.72
N LEU A 15 -10.80 -0.01 35.56
CA LEU A 15 -9.84 -0.33 36.62
C LEU A 15 -9.06 0.93 37.04
N ALA A 16 -8.65 1.75 36.09
CA ALA A 16 -7.97 3.00 36.39
C ALA A 16 -8.87 3.94 37.19
N ASP A 17 -10.16 4.03 36.89
CA ASP A 17 -11.11 4.89 37.60
C ASP A 17 -11.41 4.39 39.01
N GLN A 18 -11.51 3.08 39.23
CA GLN A 18 -11.59 2.49 40.57
C GLN A 18 -10.37 2.84 41.44
N LEU A 19 -9.21 3.01 40.81
CA LEU A 19 -7.94 3.34 41.48
C LEU A 19 -7.70 4.84 41.63
N ARG A 20 -8.65 5.69 41.21
CA ARG A 20 -8.49 7.15 41.22
C ARG A 20 -8.11 7.72 42.59
N PHE A 21 -8.62 7.14 43.67
CA PHE A 21 -8.38 7.58 45.04
C PHE A 21 -7.52 6.60 45.85
N ALA A 22 -6.88 5.63 45.18
CA ALA A 22 -6.05 4.66 45.86
C ALA A 22 -4.78 5.33 46.43
N PRO A 23 -4.32 4.95 47.64
CA PRO A 23 -3.06 5.47 48.18
C PRO A 23 -1.87 5.18 47.27
N LYS A 24 -0.87 6.07 47.27
CA LYS A 24 0.35 5.96 46.43
C LYS A 24 1.02 4.58 46.51
N ALA A 25 1.11 4.01 47.71
CA ALA A 25 1.67 2.66 47.92
C ALA A 25 0.90 1.56 47.18
N THR A 26 -0.42 1.68 47.07
CA THR A 26 -1.27 0.74 46.31
C THR A 26 -1.03 0.88 44.81
N LEU A 27 -0.97 2.12 44.31
CA LEU A 27 -0.67 2.40 42.91
C LEU A 27 0.69 1.81 42.51
N LEU A 28 1.73 1.99 43.33
CA LEU A 28 3.06 1.42 43.09
C LEU A 28 3.05 -0.12 43.00
N ARG A 29 2.30 -0.79 43.88
CA ARG A 29 2.18 -2.27 43.83
C ARG A 29 1.48 -2.75 42.57
N GLN A 30 0.43 -2.05 42.14
CA GLN A 30 -0.33 -2.41 40.94
C GLN A 30 0.45 -2.11 39.66
N MET A 31 1.22 -1.01 39.61
CA MET A 31 2.18 -0.77 38.51
C MET A 31 3.16 -1.93 38.39
N ALA A 32 3.78 -2.37 39.50
CA ALA A 32 4.74 -3.46 39.49
C ALA A 32 4.12 -4.81 39.05
N ARG A 33 2.83 -5.04 39.34
CA ARG A 33 2.09 -6.22 38.86
C ARG A 33 1.76 -6.09 37.37
N ALA A 34 1.28 -4.94 36.93
CA ALA A 34 1.00 -4.65 35.53
C ALA A 34 2.27 -4.77 34.66
N GLU A 35 3.43 -4.31 35.15
CA GLU A 35 4.70 -4.47 34.44
C GLU A 35 5.09 -5.93 34.22
N ARG A 36 4.94 -6.77 35.25
CA ARG A 36 5.22 -8.21 35.15
C ARG A 36 4.28 -8.90 34.18
N LEU A 37 3.00 -8.55 34.26
CA LEU A 37 1.96 -9.08 33.39
C LEU A 37 2.26 -8.85 31.90
N GLY A 38 2.90 -7.75 31.55
CA GLY A 38 3.33 -7.47 30.16
C GLY A 38 4.31 -8.50 29.60
N GLY A 39 5.09 -9.15 30.46
CA GLY A 39 5.98 -10.27 30.07
C GLY A 39 5.25 -11.61 29.94
N GLU A 40 4.15 -11.80 30.69
CA GLU A 40 3.41 -13.07 30.82
C GLU A 40 2.39 -13.29 29.69
N ILE A 41 1.77 -12.23 29.17
CA ILE A 41 0.64 -12.32 28.20
C ILE A 41 1.11 -12.68 26.79
N ASP A 42 0.64 -13.78 26.20
CA ASP A 42 0.81 -14.08 24.77
C ASP A 42 -0.08 -13.16 23.92
N PRO A 43 0.40 -12.54 22.81
CA PRO A 43 -0.40 -11.58 22.06
C PRO A 43 -1.52 -12.25 21.25
N GLU A 44 -1.42 -13.55 20.98
CA GLU A 44 -2.37 -14.31 20.15
C GLU A 44 -3.39 -15.10 20.99
N GLU A 45 -3.23 -15.17 22.31
CA GLU A 45 -4.19 -15.80 23.22
C GLU A 45 -5.27 -14.82 23.72
N ASN A 46 -6.35 -15.37 24.27
CA ASN A 46 -7.44 -14.61 24.88
C ASN A 46 -7.43 -14.82 26.40
N TYR A 47 -7.60 -13.73 27.14
CA TYR A 47 -7.59 -13.73 28.61
C TYR A 47 -8.92 -13.21 29.16
N PRO A 48 -9.53 -13.92 30.13
CA PRO A 48 -10.70 -13.42 30.85
C PRO A 48 -10.42 -12.12 31.62
N GLU A 49 -11.40 -11.22 31.64
CA GLU A 49 -11.34 -9.95 32.35
C GLU A 49 -11.08 -10.10 33.86
N ASP A 50 -11.80 -11.00 34.52
CA ASP A 50 -11.67 -11.26 35.96
C ASP A 50 -10.25 -11.72 36.33
N TRP A 51 -9.65 -12.57 35.49
CA TRP A 51 -8.26 -13.00 35.61
C TRP A 51 -7.29 -11.83 35.47
N LEU A 52 -7.52 -10.92 34.52
CA LEU A 52 -6.70 -9.72 34.32
C LEU A 52 -6.74 -8.82 35.56
N ILE A 53 -7.94 -8.55 36.08
CA ILE A 53 -8.15 -7.75 37.28
C ILE A 53 -7.47 -8.41 38.48
N GLN A 54 -7.61 -9.73 38.65
CA GLN A 54 -6.94 -10.48 39.70
C GLN A 54 -5.42 -10.36 39.62
N ARG A 55 -4.84 -10.46 38.43
CA ARG A 55 -3.37 -10.35 38.25
C ARG A 55 -2.83 -8.98 38.64
N ILE A 56 -3.58 -7.91 38.37
CA ILE A 56 -3.15 -6.54 38.66
C ILE A 56 -3.46 -6.15 40.10
N THR A 57 -4.69 -6.38 40.57
CA THR A 57 -5.16 -5.91 41.89
C THR A 57 -4.89 -6.90 43.01
N GLY A 58 -4.75 -8.20 42.69
CA GLY A 58 -4.69 -9.29 43.66
C GLY A 58 -6.07 -9.74 44.16
N TYR A 59 -7.15 -9.09 43.72
CA TYR A 59 -8.53 -9.43 44.06
C TYR A 59 -9.24 -9.93 42.81
N ARG A 60 -9.93 -11.07 42.91
CA ARG A 60 -10.73 -11.61 41.81
C ARG A 60 -12.18 -11.13 41.97
N PRO A 61 -12.68 -10.25 41.08
CA PRO A 61 -14.09 -9.87 41.10
C PRO A 61 -14.94 -11.07 40.66
N ASP A 62 -16.13 -11.18 41.24
CA ASP A 62 -17.14 -12.15 40.81
C ASP A 62 -17.93 -11.53 39.65
N ILE A 63 -17.63 -11.98 38.42
CA ILE A 63 -18.25 -11.46 37.18
C ILE A 63 -18.91 -12.66 36.50
N GLU A 64 -20.24 -12.64 36.42
CA GLU A 64 -21.03 -13.74 35.84
C GLU A 64 -20.69 -13.99 34.35
N ASP A 65 -20.44 -12.91 33.58
CA ASP A 65 -20.08 -12.96 32.16
C ASP A 65 -18.79 -12.16 31.87
N ALA A 66 -17.64 -12.69 32.30
CA ALA A 66 -16.35 -12.03 32.07
C ALA A 66 -16.00 -11.93 30.58
N ALA A 67 -15.70 -10.71 30.10
CA ALA A 67 -15.29 -10.51 28.72
C ALA A 67 -13.94 -11.17 28.42
N LEU A 68 -13.77 -11.69 27.20
CA LEU A 68 -12.48 -12.21 26.72
C LEU A 68 -11.71 -11.12 25.96
N LEU A 69 -10.50 -10.83 26.43
CA LEU A 69 -9.63 -9.83 25.82
C LEU A 69 -8.49 -10.49 25.05
N VAL A 70 -8.28 -10.06 23.80
CA VAL A 70 -7.15 -10.49 22.97
C VAL A 70 -5.85 -9.95 23.57
N GLY A 71 -4.85 -10.79 23.81
CA GLY A 71 -3.59 -10.43 24.46
C GLY A 71 -2.87 -9.24 23.83
N LYS A 72 -2.89 -9.10 22.50
CA LYS A 72 -2.34 -7.94 21.79
C LYS A 72 -3.00 -6.61 22.18
N ALA A 73 -4.32 -6.61 22.40
CA ALA A 73 -5.03 -5.42 22.87
C ALA A 73 -4.59 -5.10 24.30
N ILE A 74 -4.49 -6.13 25.15
CA ILE A 74 -4.04 -5.98 26.53
C ILE A 74 -2.63 -5.36 26.60
N LEU A 75 -1.66 -5.90 25.85
CA LEU A 75 -0.29 -5.39 25.82
C LEU A 75 -0.18 -3.95 25.31
N THR A 76 -1.05 -3.55 24.39
CA THR A 76 -1.09 -2.17 23.86
C THR A 76 -1.54 -1.20 24.95
N ASP A 77 -2.54 -1.58 25.72
CA ASP A 77 -3.19 -0.71 26.70
C ASP A 77 -2.52 -0.74 28.07
N LEU A 78 -1.77 -1.80 28.40
CA LEU A 78 -1.02 -1.93 29.65
C LEU A 78 0.01 -0.80 29.85
N SER A 79 0.66 -0.36 28.77
CA SER A 79 1.57 0.80 28.81
C SER A 79 0.82 2.11 29.14
N ALA A 80 -0.38 2.29 28.58
CA ALA A 80 -1.22 3.46 28.84
C ALA A 80 -1.72 3.46 30.29
N PHE A 81 -2.19 2.31 30.76
CA PHE A 81 -2.64 2.11 32.14
C PHE A 81 -1.54 2.46 33.14
N VAL A 82 -0.32 1.93 32.98
CA VAL A 82 0.80 2.23 33.89
C VAL A 82 1.21 3.70 33.83
N GLU A 83 1.23 4.33 32.65
CA GLU A 83 1.50 5.77 32.53
C GLU A 83 0.49 6.62 33.32
N LEU A 84 -0.81 6.26 33.23
CA LEU A 84 -1.88 6.93 33.96
C LEU A 84 -1.74 6.76 35.47
N LEU A 85 -1.42 5.54 35.94
CA LEU A 85 -1.15 5.33 37.36
C LEU A 85 0.07 6.14 37.82
N CYS A 86 1.13 6.24 37.02
CA CYS A 86 2.33 7.00 37.36
C CYS A 86 2.02 8.49 37.52
N GLU A 87 1.16 9.03 36.66
CA GLU A 87 0.72 10.41 36.75
C GLU A 87 -0.10 10.67 38.01
N ARG A 88 -1.04 9.77 38.35
CA ARG A 88 -1.86 9.87 39.58
C ARG A 88 -1.04 9.70 40.86
N ALA A 89 -0.02 8.83 40.83
CA ALA A 89 0.90 8.64 41.94
C ALA A 89 1.90 9.80 42.08
N GLU A 90 1.92 10.74 41.12
CA GLU A 90 2.92 11.80 41.02
C GLU A 90 4.34 11.26 41.11
N LEU A 91 4.60 10.18 40.36
CA LEU A 91 5.80 9.36 40.52
C LEU A 91 7.08 10.17 40.28
N THR A 92 7.98 10.18 41.26
CA THR A 92 9.29 10.81 41.20
C THR A 92 10.41 9.77 41.21
N HIS A 93 11.65 10.19 40.94
CA HIS A 93 12.80 9.28 40.96
C HIS A 93 13.02 8.63 42.34
N GLY A 94 12.66 9.29 43.44
CA GLY A 94 12.76 8.72 44.79
C GLY A 94 11.69 7.68 45.12
N ASP A 95 10.64 7.55 44.29
CA ASP A 95 9.60 6.53 44.45
C ASP A 95 9.92 5.25 43.66
N LEU A 96 10.95 5.29 42.81
CA LEU A 96 11.46 4.08 42.18
C LEU A 96 12.14 3.25 43.27
N PRO A 97 12.00 1.91 43.26
CA PRO A 97 12.65 1.06 44.24
C PRO A 97 14.16 1.37 44.31
N ASP A 98 14.67 1.62 45.53
CA ASP A 98 16.06 2.02 45.77
C ASP A 98 17.04 1.05 45.09
N GLY A 99 17.99 1.58 44.32
CA GLY A 99 19.02 0.77 43.65
C GLY A 99 18.56 0.01 42.40
N ALA A 100 17.32 0.17 41.94
CA ALA A 100 16.77 -0.64 40.86
C ALA A 100 17.31 -0.34 39.46
N GLY A 101 18.40 0.44 39.28
CA GLY A 101 19.08 0.59 37.98
C GLY A 101 18.15 0.87 36.79
N ALA A 102 17.06 1.61 37.02
CA ALA A 102 16.04 1.84 36.01
C ALA A 102 16.70 2.60 34.85
N LEU A 103 16.57 2.05 33.64
CA LEU A 103 17.19 2.63 32.46
C LEU A 103 16.27 3.65 31.84
N ASP A 104 16.83 4.73 31.33
CA ASP A 104 16.10 5.64 30.46
C ASP A 104 16.00 5.11 29.03
N ILE A 105 15.22 5.80 28.19
CA ILE A 105 15.01 5.38 26.80
C ILE A 105 16.32 5.32 25.99
N ASP A 106 17.28 6.20 26.25
CA ASP A 106 18.54 6.25 25.50
C ASP A 106 19.48 5.14 25.93
N GLN A 107 19.51 4.83 27.22
CA GLN A 107 20.22 3.69 27.79
C GLN A 107 19.66 2.36 27.27
N VAL A 108 18.33 2.22 27.16
CA VAL A 108 17.70 1.03 26.55
C VAL A 108 18.02 0.95 25.05
N CYS A 109 17.97 2.08 24.33
CA CYS A 109 18.37 2.14 22.92
C CYS A 109 19.82 1.70 22.73
N ALA A 110 20.73 2.16 23.58
CA ALA A 110 22.14 1.78 23.55
C ALA A 110 22.33 0.29 23.87
N ARG A 111 21.66 -0.21 24.93
CA ARG A 111 21.75 -1.62 25.37
C ARG A 111 21.31 -2.59 24.28
N TRP A 112 20.23 -2.30 23.56
CA TRP A 112 19.71 -3.18 22.51
C TRP A 112 20.20 -2.80 21.10
N GLY A 113 20.98 -1.72 20.98
CA GLY A 113 21.39 -1.18 19.69
C GLY A 113 20.21 -0.83 18.79
N VAL A 114 19.12 -0.28 19.32
CA VAL A 114 17.94 0.10 18.54
C VAL A 114 17.65 1.59 18.66
N ASP A 115 16.72 2.11 17.85
CA ASP A 115 16.30 3.50 17.95
C ASP A 115 15.03 3.69 18.78
N ARG A 116 14.75 4.94 19.17
CA ARG A 116 13.59 5.29 20.00
C ARG A 116 12.25 4.83 19.37
N ARG A 117 12.13 4.85 18.04
CA ARG A 117 10.93 4.37 17.32
C ARG A 117 10.74 2.85 17.48
N THR A 118 11.84 2.10 17.52
CA THR A 118 11.81 0.67 17.80
C THR A 118 11.41 0.39 19.24
N ILE A 119 11.90 1.20 20.19
CA ILE A 119 11.43 1.14 21.59
C ILE A 119 9.93 1.41 21.67
N GLU A 120 9.42 2.47 21.04
CA GLU A 120 7.97 2.75 21.00
C GLU A 120 7.15 1.57 20.45
N ARG A 121 7.67 0.86 19.44
CA ARG A 121 7.03 -0.36 18.91
C ARG A 121 7.04 -1.49 19.93
N TYR A 122 8.12 -1.67 20.68
CA TYR A 122 8.21 -2.67 21.74
C TYR A 122 7.29 -2.36 22.93
N ARG A 123 7.04 -1.07 23.21
CA ARG A 123 6.06 -0.67 24.24
C ARG A 123 4.66 -1.19 23.94
N ARG A 124 4.24 -1.19 22.67
CA ARG A 124 2.95 -1.77 22.23
C ARG A 124 2.93 -3.31 22.27
N ARG A 125 4.05 -3.94 22.58
CA ARG A 125 4.22 -5.40 22.65
C ARG A 125 4.57 -5.88 24.05
N GLY A 126 4.33 -5.05 25.08
CA GLY A 126 4.53 -5.44 26.47
C GLY A 126 5.78 -4.86 27.15
N LEU A 127 6.58 -4.03 26.48
CA LEU A 127 7.65 -3.28 27.16
C LEU A 127 7.07 -2.10 27.92
N VAL A 128 6.60 -2.37 29.14
CA VAL A 128 6.01 -1.35 30.01
C VAL A 128 7.10 -0.48 30.63
N ALA A 129 6.85 0.82 30.71
CA ALA A 129 7.75 1.81 31.29
C ALA A 129 6.97 2.68 32.28
N ARG A 130 7.65 3.14 33.34
CA ARG A 130 7.10 4.12 34.27
C ARG A 130 7.35 5.53 33.77
N ARG A 131 6.38 6.42 33.96
CA ARG A 131 6.54 7.83 33.66
C ARG A 131 6.89 8.59 34.94
N VAL A 132 8.14 9.04 35.02
CA VAL A 132 8.71 9.66 36.23
C VAL A 132 8.85 11.15 36.02
N ARG A 133 8.35 11.97 36.95
CA ARG A 133 8.47 13.43 36.89
C ARG A 133 9.90 13.87 37.15
N THR A 134 10.45 14.70 36.25
CA THR A 134 11.78 15.29 36.31
C THR A 134 11.67 16.79 36.62
N GLY A 135 11.85 17.15 37.88
CA GLY A 135 11.99 18.54 38.36
C GLY A 135 10.70 19.39 38.40
N ALA A 136 10.82 20.62 38.92
CA ALA A 136 9.71 21.55 39.17
C ALA A 136 9.04 22.14 37.91
N ARG A 137 9.65 22.00 36.72
CA ARG A 137 9.15 22.56 35.44
C ARG A 137 8.26 21.59 34.63
N GLY A 138 7.76 20.51 35.24
CA GLY A 138 6.80 19.61 34.61
C GLY A 138 7.38 18.67 33.54
N GLY A 139 8.69 18.41 33.58
CA GLY A 139 9.30 17.36 32.76
C GLY A 139 8.86 15.97 33.22
N ALA A 140 8.73 15.02 32.29
CA ALA A 140 8.56 13.61 32.64
C ALA A 140 9.43 12.74 31.71
N GLN A 141 10.06 11.73 32.30
CA GLN A 141 10.95 10.80 31.64
C GLN A 141 10.43 9.37 31.77
N LEU A 142 10.66 8.55 30.74
CA LEU A 142 10.36 7.13 30.81
C LEU A 142 11.52 6.41 31.53
N ALA A 143 11.16 5.63 32.55
CA ALA A 143 12.06 4.75 33.28
C ALA A 143 11.64 3.29 33.06
N PHE A 144 12.55 2.48 32.54
CA PHE A 144 12.37 1.07 32.28
C PHE A 144 13.00 0.27 33.42
N MET A 145 12.17 -0.46 34.16
CA MET A 145 12.64 -1.28 35.28
C MET A 145 13.45 -2.48 34.76
N PRO A 146 14.54 -2.90 35.44
CA PRO A 146 15.31 -4.07 35.01
C PRO A 146 14.49 -5.34 34.91
N SER A 147 13.50 -5.52 35.78
CA SER A 147 12.56 -6.65 35.70
C SER A 147 11.81 -6.68 34.37
N ALA A 148 11.31 -5.52 33.91
CA ALA A 148 10.63 -5.39 32.63
C ALA A 148 11.59 -5.61 31.45
N ILE A 149 12.82 -5.09 31.55
CA ILE A 149 13.87 -5.31 30.55
C ILE A 149 14.23 -6.80 30.44
N CYS A 150 14.51 -7.46 31.56
CA CYS A 150 14.85 -8.88 31.59
C CYS A 150 13.71 -9.76 31.08
N ALA A 151 12.46 -9.48 31.47
CA ALA A 151 11.29 -10.20 30.97
C ALA A 151 11.12 -10.04 29.45
N PHE A 152 11.32 -8.82 28.94
CA PHE A 152 11.25 -8.54 27.51
C PHE A 152 12.41 -9.21 26.74
N GLU A 153 13.62 -9.21 27.31
CA GLU A 153 14.80 -9.90 26.75
C GLU A 153 14.60 -11.42 26.69
N ALA A 154 14.07 -12.03 27.75
CA ALA A 154 13.79 -13.47 27.79
C ALA A 154 12.80 -13.89 26.70
N ARG A 155 11.82 -13.04 26.41
CA ARG A 155 10.76 -13.31 25.43
C ARG A 155 11.14 -12.99 23.98
N PHE A 156 11.78 -11.85 23.76
CA PHE A 156 12.08 -11.34 22.41
C PHE A 156 13.56 -11.40 22.05
N GLY A 157 14.40 -12.10 22.82
CA GLY A 157 15.86 -12.14 22.65
C GLY A 157 16.33 -12.43 21.22
N ALA A 158 15.73 -13.41 20.54
CA ALA A 158 16.06 -13.74 19.15
C ALA A 158 15.64 -12.64 18.14
N GLU A 159 14.61 -11.84 18.44
CA GLU A 159 14.18 -10.71 17.63
C GLU A 159 15.00 -9.44 17.94
N LEU A 160 15.40 -9.26 19.20
CA LEU A 160 16.28 -8.18 19.65
C LEU A 160 17.66 -8.30 18.99
N GLN A 161 18.24 -9.50 18.94
CA GLN A 161 19.51 -9.75 18.23
C GLN A 161 19.43 -9.43 16.74
N ARG A 162 18.32 -9.82 16.08
CA ARG A 162 18.06 -9.45 14.68
C ARG A 162 17.90 -7.93 14.54
N SER A 163 17.14 -7.28 15.42
CA SER A 163 16.90 -5.84 15.37
C SER A 163 18.16 -5.00 15.66
N ALA A 164 19.06 -5.47 16.53
CA ALA A 164 20.38 -4.89 16.76
C ALA A 164 21.25 -4.96 15.48
N SER A 165 21.16 -6.06 14.71
CA SER A 165 21.82 -6.16 13.40
C SER A 165 21.25 -5.21 12.33
N PHE A 166 20.00 -4.75 12.53
CA PHE A 166 19.36 -3.72 11.71
C PHE A 166 19.68 -2.28 12.16
N SER A 167 20.42 -2.09 13.25
CA SER A 167 20.76 -0.77 13.78
C SER A 167 21.53 0.10 12.80
N ARG A 168 21.34 1.41 12.93
CA ARG A 168 21.91 2.47 12.10
C ARG A 168 23.42 2.26 11.89
N LEU A 169 23.84 2.29 10.63
CA LEU A 169 25.25 2.31 10.25
C LEU A 169 25.97 3.48 10.96
N SER A 170 27.05 3.16 11.68
CA SER A 170 27.93 4.15 12.30
C SER A 170 28.59 5.04 11.23
N SER A 171 29.07 6.23 11.61
CA SER A 171 29.82 7.12 10.70
C SER A 171 31.05 6.42 10.11
N GLY A 172 31.76 5.60 10.90
CA GLY A 172 32.89 4.79 10.46
C GLY A 172 32.51 3.70 9.45
N GLU A 173 31.41 2.97 9.69
CA GLU A 173 30.90 1.98 8.72
C GLU A 173 30.46 2.64 7.41
N ARG A 174 29.84 3.82 7.48
CA ARG A 174 29.46 4.58 6.27
C ARG A 174 30.70 4.95 5.44
N ALA A 175 31.73 5.51 6.05
CA ALA A 175 32.97 5.85 5.35
C ALA A 175 33.65 4.62 4.74
N LEU A 176 33.63 3.48 5.44
CA LEU A 176 34.15 2.21 4.94
C LEU A 176 33.37 1.68 3.74
N ILE A 177 32.03 1.78 3.76
CA ILE A 177 31.15 1.40 2.65
C ILE A 177 31.51 2.20 1.40
N LEU A 178 31.61 3.51 1.51
CA LEU A 178 31.90 4.41 0.39
C LEU A 178 33.27 4.14 -0.21
N ARG A 179 34.32 4.12 0.63
CA ARG A 179 35.69 3.82 0.19
C ARG A 179 35.83 2.47 -0.52
N ARG A 180 35.08 1.45 -0.08
CA ARG A 180 35.07 0.14 -0.73
C ARG A 180 34.29 0.15 -2.03
N CYS A 181 33.16 0.87 -2.07
CA CYS A 181 32.36 1.04 -3.27
C CYS A 181 33.21 1.66 -4.38
N ASP A 182 33.85 2.80 -4.11
CA ASP A 182 34.69 3.51 -5.09
C ASP A 182 35.83 2.62 -5.60
N ARG A 183 36.48 1.89 -4.68
CA ARG A 183 37.55 0.95 -5.04
C ARG A 183 37.06 -0.16 -5.96
N TYR A 184 35.89 -0.74 -5.69
CA TYR A 184 35.33 -1.81 -6.50
C TYR A 184 34.88 -1.32 -7.87
N CYS A 185 34.22 -0.15 -7.93
CA CYS A 185 33.86 0.48 -9.19
C CYS A 185 35.11 0.79 -10.05
N ALA A 186 36.15 1.39 -9.44
CA ALA A 186 37.35 1.80 -10.16
C ALA A 186 38.23 0.62 -10.62
N ARG A 187 38.37 -0.44 -9.82
CA ARG A 187 39.27 -1.56 -10.15
C ARG A 187 38.62 -2.70 -10.90
N LEU A 188 37.32 -2.92 -10.69
CA LEU A 188 36.61 -4.09 -11.23
C LEU A 188 35.57 -3.69 -12.29
N GLY A 189 35.37 -2.39 -12.54
CA GLY A 189 34.32 -1.90 -13.43
C GLY A 189 32.91 -2.22 -12.94
N TRP A 190 32.76 -2.54 -11.64
CA TRP A 190 31.49 -2.95 -11.08
C TRP A 190 30.51 -1.80 -10.97
N THR A 191 29.23 -2.12 -11.15
CA THR A 191 28.14 -1.18 -10.83
C THR A 191 28.04 -0.99 -9.32
N ARG A 192 27.51 0.17 -8.89
CA ARG A 192 27.24 0.47 -7.47
C ARG A 192 26.40 -0.61 -6.78
N GLY A 193 25.47 -1.25 -7.51
CA GLY A 193 24.68 -2.38 -7.02
C GLY A 193 25.51 -3.64 -6.78
N GLN A 194 26.39 -4.02 -7.72
CA GLN A 194 27.30 -5.15 -7.54
C GLN A 194 28.29 -4.91 -6.38
N ALA A 195 28.81 -3.69 -6.28
CA ALA A 195 29.64 -3.28 -5.14
C ALA A 195 28.87 -3.38 -3.82
N ALA A 196 27.63 -2.89 -3.77
CA ALA A 196 26.76 -2.95 -2.59
C ALA A 196 26.48 -4.40 -2.14
N ALA A 197 26.22 -5.33 -3.07
CA ALA A 197 26.01 -6.74 -2.76
C ALA A 197 27.24 -7.38 -2.11
N ARG A 198 28.44 -7.11 -2.65
CA ARG A 198 29.69 -7.61 -2.09
C ARG A 198 30.00 -7.03 -0.71
N ILE A 199 29.76 -5.73 -0.53
CA ILE A 199 30.01 -5.03 0.74
C ILE A 199 29.02 -5.51 1.82
N ALA A 200 27.74 -5.68 1.46
CA ALA A 200 26.69 -6.20 2.34
C ALA A 200 27.04 -7.58 2.91
N ALA A 201 27.44 -8.51 2.04
CA ALA A 201 27.87 -9.85 2.44
C ALA A 201 29.08 -9.81 3.40
N ARG A 202 30.01 -8.88 3.20
CA ARG A 202 31.23 -8.77 4.02
C ARG A 202 31.02 -8.07 5.36
N LEU A 203 30.02 -7.20 5.46
CA LEU A 203 29.69 -6.47 6.69
C LEU A 203 28.53 -7.10 7.47
N GLY A 204 27.94 -8.19 6.97
CA GLY A 204 26.77 -8.82 7.59
C GLY A 204 25.55 -7.89 7.60
N ARG A 205 25.43 -6.98 6.61
CA ARG A 205 24.34 -5.99 6.53
C ARG A 205 23.42 -6.31 5.37
N ALA A 206 22.17 -5.85 5.45
CA ALA A 206 21.22 -5.95 4.35
C ALA A 206 21.72 -5.15 3.13
N HIS A 207 21.55 -5.72 1.94
CA HIS A 207 21.95 -5.12 0.66
C HIS A 207 21.40 -3.69 0.49
N GLU A 208 20.10 -3.51 0.73
CA GLU A 208 19.42 -2.21 0.57
C GLU A 208 19.95 -1.13 1.52
N THR A 209 20.44 -1.52 2.71
CA THR A 209 21.02 -0.59 3.68
C THR A 209 22.35 -0.02 3.18
N VAL A 210 23.19 -0.87 2.60
CA VAL A 210 24.45 -0.46 1.97
C VAL A 210 24.18 0.39 0.73
N LEU A 211 23.23 -0.03 -0.11
CA LEU A 211 22.85 0.67 -1.33
C LEU A 211 22.35 2.10 -1.05
N ARG A 212 21.55 2.26 0.01
CA ARG A 212 21.05 3.57 0.44
C ARG A 212 22.16 4.52 0.90
N VAL A 213 23.19 4.01 1.56
CA VAL A 213 24.35 4.82 1.96
C VAL A 213 25.15 5.27 0.75
N ILE A 214 25.35 4.38 -0.23
CA ILE A 214 26.03 4.73 -1.48
C ILE A 214 25.22 5.81 -2.23
N ARG A 215 23.91 5.59 -2.41
CA ARG A 215 23.00 6.56 -3.06
C ARG A 215 22.98 7.92 -2.35
N ALA A 216 22.92 7.93 -1.03
CA ALA A 216 22.91 9.17 -0.25
C ALA A 216 24.22 9.96 -0.36
N HIS A 217 25.35 9.28 -0.60
CA HIS A 217 26.65 9.93 -0.79
C HIS A 217 26.83 10.49 -2.19
N ASP A 218 26.31 9.79 -3.20
CA ASP A 218 26.37 10.25 -4.60
C ASP A 218 25.56 11.55 -4.82
N GLY A 219 24.62 11.87 -3.92
CA GLY A 219 23.69 13.00 -4.04
C GLY A 219 22.73 12.84 -5.21
N ASP A 220 21.65 13.62 -5.26
CA ASP A 220 20.72 13.68 -6.42
C ASP A 220 21.38 14.23 -7.71
N ALA A 221 22.72 14.26 -7.78
CA ALA A 221 23.53 14.70 -8.90
C ALA A 221 24.21 13.52 -9.61
N ALA A 222 23.41 12.57 -10.07
CA ALA A 222 23.74 11.78 -11.25
C ALA A 222 22.43 11.35 -11.93
N PRO A 223 22.10 11.89 -13.14
CA PRO A 223 21.02 11.33 -13.92
C PRO A 223 21.38 9.89 -14.23
N ASP A 224 20.49 9.06 -13.72
CA ASP A 224 20.67 7.67 -13.42
C ASP A 224 20.81 6.85 -14.72
N ARG A 225 22.04 6.41 -15.04
CA ARG A 225 22.23 5.34 -16.03
C ARG A 225 21.55 4.02 -15.57
N ALA A 226 21.22 3.87 -14.28
CA ALA A 226 20.45 2.73 -13.75
C ALA A 226 18.93 2.99 -13.67
N ALA A 227 18.43 4.23 -13.79
CA ALA A 227 16.99 4.49 -14.01
C ALA A 227 16.63 4.07 -15.42
N ARG A 228 17.56 4.22 -16.38
CA ARG A 228 17.39 3.63 -17.69
C ARG A 228 17.29 2.10 -17.59
N THR A 229 18.14 1.40 -16.85
CA THR A 229 18.05 -0.07 -16.77
C THR A 229 16.87 -0.59 -15.93
N GLN A 230 16.33 0.17 -14.97
CA GLN A 230 15.16 -0.24 -14.17
C GLN A 230 13.80 0.13 -14.78
N ASP A 231 13.72 1.15 -15.64
CA ASP A 231 12.52 1.40 -16.46
C ASP A 231 12.50 0.56 -17.75
N ILE A 232 13.67 0.20 -18.30
CA ILE A 232 13.79 -0.67 -19.49
C ILE A 232 13.17 -2.06 -19.26
N ASP A 233 13.11 -2.56 -18.02
CA ASP A 233 12.51 -3.87 -17.72
C ASP A 233 11.01 -3.79 -17.34
N ARG A 234 10.45 -2.61 -17.04
CA ARG A 234 9.01 -2.52 -16.69
C ARG A 234 8.12 -2.63 -17.92
N ASP A 235 8.48 -1.89 -18.96
CA ASP A 235 7.73 -1.91 -20.21
C ASP A 235 7.99 -3.25 -20.93
N GLY A 236 9.22 -3.77 -20.91
CA GLY A 236 9.53 -5.10 -21.45
C GLY A 236 8.77 -6.26 -20.80
N VAL A 237 8.61 -6.24 -19.46
CA VAL A 237 7.79 -7.25 -18.74
C VAL A 237 6.31 -7.12 -19.07
N PHE A 238 5.81 -5.87 -19.15
CA PHE A 238 4.41 -5.63 -19.48
C PHE A 238 4.07 -6.05 -20.90
N GLU A 239 4.93 -5.75 -21.89
CA GLU A 239 4.74 -6.18 -23.27
C GLU A 239 4.79 -7.70 -23.40
N ARG A 240 5.78 -8.38 -22.80
CA ARG A 240 5.83 -9.85 -22.82
C ARG A 240 4.64 -10.51 -22.13
N TRP A 241 4.14 -9.91 -21.04
CA TRP A 241 2.89 -10.36 -20.42
C TRP A 241 1.69 -10.19 -21.36
N ARG A 242 1.62 -9.05 -22.06
CA ARG A 242 0.58 -8.76 -23.06
C ARG A 242 0.62 -9.74 -24.23
N ASP A 243 1.81 -10.21 -24.60
CA ASP A 243 2.05 -11.25 -25.61
C ASP A 243 1.79 -12.68 -25.11
N GLY A 244 1.41 -12.86 -23.83
CA GLY A 244 1.00 -14.15 -23.27
C GLY A 244 2.09 -14.93 -22.52
N ALA A 245 3.24 -14.31 -22.19
CA ALA A 245 4.30 -14.98 -21.43
C ALA A 245 3.84 -15.44 -20.03
N ALA A 246 4.33 -16.59 -19.59
CA ALA A 246 3.91 -17.17 -18.32
C ALA A 246 4.49 -16.40 -17.12
N MET A 247 3.71 -16.28 -16.02
CA MET A 247 4.17 -15.58 -14.80
C MET A 247 5.48 -16.13 -14.22
N LYS A 248 5.74 -17.43 -14.40
CA LYS A 248 6.99 -18.06 -13.96
C LYS A 248 8.20 -17.51 -14.72
N GLU A 249 8.06 -17.32 -16.03
CA GLU A 249 9.12 -16.82 -16.91
C GLU A 249 9.41 -15.35 -16.63
N LEU A 250 8.36 -14.54 -16.48
CA LEU A 250 8.48 -13.12 -16.14
C LEU A 250 9.11 -12.90 -14.75
N ALA A 251 8.77 -13.74 -13.77
CA ALA A 251 9.39 -13.70 -12.44
C ALA A 251 10.88 -14.05 -12.48
N ALA A 252 11.26 -15.08 -13.25
CA ALA A 252 12.66 -15.48 -13.43
C ALA A 252 13.48 -14.39 -14.15
N MET A 253 12.93 -13.83 -15.22
CA MET A 253 13.51 -12.75 -16.00
C MET A 253 13.78 -11.49 -15.18
N THR A 254 12.85 -11.12 -14.29
CA THR A 254 12.97 -9.92 -13.45
C THR A 254 13.75 -10.16 -12.14
N GLY A 255 14.08 -11.41 -11.81
CA GLY A 255 14.65 -11.79 -10.52
C GLY A 255 13.74 -11.51 -9.32
N ARG A 256 12.42 -11.42 -9.55
CA ARG A 256 11.41 -11.05 -8.52
C ARG A 256 10.49 -12.22 -8.19
N THR A 257 9.80 -12.12 -7.06
CA THR A 257 8.76 -13.08 -6.69
C THR A 257 7.52 -12.89 -7.58
N ARG A 258 6.74 -13.96 -7.80
CA ARG A 258 5.49 -13.91 -8.58
C ARG A 258 4.54 -12.80 -8.11
N SER A 259 4.42 -12.60 -6.80
CA SER A 259 3.55 -11.55 -6.22
C SER A 259 4.05 -10.13 -6.55
N ALA A 260 5.37 -9.92 -6.55
CA ALA A 260 5.99 -8.65 -6.94
C ALA A 260 5.87 -8.40 -8.46
N THR A 261 5.97 -9.44 -9.29
CA THR A 261 5.73 -9.35 -10.75
C THR A 261 4.26 -9.05 -11.06
N HIS A 262 3.31 -9.71 -10.39
CA HIS A 262 1.89 -9.36 -10.48
C HIS A 262 1.62 -7.91 -10.07
N HIS A 263 2.23 -7.45 -8.98
CA HIS A 263 2.10 -6.06 -8.56
C HIS A 263 2.64 -5.11 -9.63
N LEU A 264 3.79 -5.41 -10.21
CA LEU A 264 4.40 -4.60 -11.27
C LEU A 264 3.45 -4.47 -12.48
N ILE A 265 2.92 -5.59 -12.96
CA ILE A 265 1.97 -5.63 -14.08
C ILE A 265 0.72 -4.82 -13.75
N ASN A 266 0.09 -5.08 -12.60
CA ASN A 266 -1.14 -4.39 -12.20
C ASN A 266 -0.93 -2.88 -11.99
N THR A 267 0.26 -2.47 -11.54
CA THR A 267 0.61 -1.05 -11.43
C THR A 267 0.64 -0.38 -12.80
N ARG A 268 1.22 -1.06 -13.81
CA ARG A 268 1.25 -0.57 -15.19
C ARG A 268 -0.15 -0.53 -15.80
N ARG A 269 -0.94 -1.60 -15.64
CA ARG A 269 -2.35 -1.65 -16.07
C ARG A 269 -3.17 -0.49 -15.48
N ALA A 270 -3.11 -0.30 -14.17
CA ALA A 270 -3.81 0.79 -13.50
C ALA A 270 -3.36 2.17 -14.02
N ARG A 271 -2.07 2.35 -14.32
CA ARG A 271 -1.55 3.61 -14.90
C ARG A 271 -2.13 3.88 -16.28
N LEU A 272 -2.17 2.88 -17.16
CA LEU A 272 -2.75 2.99 -18.49
C LEU A 272 -4.25 3.30 -18.41
N LEU A 273 -4.98 2.58 -17.57
CA LEU A 273 -6.43 2.77 -17.38
C LEU A 273 -6.78 4.16 -16.86
N ARG A 274 -5.97 4.75 -15.97
CA ARG A 274 -6.18 6.13 -15.50
C ARG A 274 -6.01 7.19 -16.61
N GLY A 275 -5.30 6.85 -17.69
CA GLY A 275 -5.16 7.72 -18.86
C GLY A 275 -6.29 7.57 -19.87
N VAL A 276 -7.27 6.68 -19.63
CA VAL A 276 -8.41 6.50 -20.54
C VAL A 276 -9.49 7.51 -20.19
N GLU A 277 -9.78 8.39 -21.13
CA GLU A 277 -10.90 9.32 -21.05
C GLU A 277 -12.12 8.72 -21.75
N LEU A 278 -13.25 8.66 -21.02
CA LEU A 278 -14.51 8.14 -21.53
C LEU A 278 -15.57 9.23 -21.46
N VAL A 279 -16.30 9.40 -22.56
CA VAL A 279 -17.49 10.26 -22.58
C VAL A 279 -18.60 9.56 -21.79
N VAL A 280 -19.07 10.21 -20.72
CA VAL A 280 -20.14 9.67 -19.87
C VAL A 280 -21.43 10.43 -20.13
N THR A 281 -22.49 9.69 -20.44
CA THR A 281 -23.84 10.23 -20.50
C THR A 281 -24.46 10.18 -19.10
N PRO A 282 -25.08 11.26 -18.61
CA PRO A 282 -25.82 11.24 -17.34
C PRO A 282 -26.87 10.13 -17.30
N ASN A 283 -27.20 9.64 -16.09
CA ASN A 283 -28.27 8.64 -15.86
C ASN A 283 -28.13 7.35 -16.68
N SER A 284 -26.89 6.89 -16.88
CA SER A 284 -26.57 5.65 -17.62
C SER A 284 -26.20 4.48 -16.71
N ASP A 285 -26.63 4.49 -15.46
CA ASP A 285 -26.33 3.46 -14.44
C ASP A 285 -27.20 2.20 -14.54
N ASP A 286 -28.00 2.06 -15.61
CA ASP A 286 -28.89 0.91 -15.80
C ASP A 286 -28.18 -0.34 -16.33
N ALA A 287 -27.85 -1.26 -15.43
CA ALA A 287 -27.20 -2.53 -15.76
C ALA A 287 -28.04 -3.46 -16.67
N ARG A 288 -29.37 -3.30 -16.69
CA ARG A 288 -30.27 -4.12 -17.54
C ARG A 288 -30.03 -3.88 -19.02
N ALA A 289 -29.41 -2.76 -19.39
CA ALA A 289 -28.99 -2.50 -20.77
C ALA A 289 -28.04 -3.59 -21.32
N LEU A 290 -27.34 -4.36 -20.46
CA LEU A 290 -26.46 -5.46 -20.85
C LEU A 290 -27.16 -6.83 -20.95
N GLU A 291 -28.44 -6.90 -20.59
CA GLU A 291 -29.22 -8.15 -20.65
C GLU A 291 -29.79 -8.38 -22.05
N ASP A 292 -29.99 -7.31 -22.83
CA ASP A 292 -30.50 -7.40 -24.19
C ASP A 292 -29.54 -8.20 -25.09
N ALA A 293 -30.10 -9.13 -25.87
CA ALA A 293 -29.35 -9.96 -26.80
C ALA A 293 -28.58 -9.12 -27.85
N ALA A 294 -29.13 -7.97 -28.26
CA ALA A 294 -28.51 -7.04 -29.19
C ALA A 294 -27.19 -6.46 -28.67
N ALA A 295 -27.01 -6.38 -27.35
CA ALA A 295 -25.80 -5.89 -26.70
C ALA A 295 -24.74 -6.98 -26.49
N ARG A 296 -25.07 -8.25 -26.74
CA ARG A 296 -24.22 -9.42 -26.40
C ARG A 296 -23.79 -10.24 -27.62
N SER A 297 -24.51 -10.11 -28.73
CA SER A 297 -24.36 -10.95 -29.92
C SER A 297 -24.12 -10.12 -31.18
N GLY A 298 -23.52 -10.75 -32.18
CA GLY A 298 -23.23 -10.09 -33.47
C GLY A 298 -22.24 -8.93 -33.40
N LEU A 299 -21.42 -8.85 -32.33
CA LEU A 299 -20.50 -7.73 -32.14
C LEU A 299 -19.10 -7.94 -32.74
N GLY A 300 -18.84 -9.10 -33.33
CA GLY A 300 -17.63 -9.35 -34.11
C GLY A 300 -17.91 -8.99 -35.55
N VAL A 301 -17.41 -7.84 -36.00
CA VAL A 301 -17.56 -7.43 -37.40
C VAL A 301 -16.24 -7.55 -38.15
N GLU A 302 -16.34 -8.00 -39.39
CA GLU A 302 -15.22 -8.06 -40.33
C GLU A 302 -14.80 -6.64 -40.73
N ARG A 303 -13.50 -6.37 -40.75
CA ARG A 303 -12.99 -5.05 -41.17
C ARG A 303 -13.18 -4.89 -42.67
N TRP A 304 -13.48 -3.68 -43.11
CA TRP A 304 -13.37 -3.34 -44.53
C TRP A 304 -11.89 -3.27 -44.91
N GLU A 305 -11.50 -3.99 -45.95
CA GLU A 305 -10.09 -4.07 -46.40
C GLU A 305 -9.65 -2.82 -47.15
N ASP A 306 -10.57 -2.18 -47.86
CA ASP A 306 -10.33 -0.94 -48.61
C ASP A 306 -11.59 -0.05 -48.67
N ALA A 307 -11.43 1.14 -49.27
CA ALA A 307 -12.51 2.09 -49.45
C ALA A 307 -13.65 1.56 -50.35
N ARG A 308 -13.34 0.69 -51.32
CA ARG A 308 -14.34 0.12 -52.23
C ARG A 308 -15.25 -0.86 -51.48
N ALA A 309 -14.68 -1.72 -50.64
CA ALA A 309 -15.40 -2.64 -49.77
C ALA A 309 -16.32 -1.89 -48.79
N PHE A 310 -15.87 -0.75 -48.25
CA PHE A 310 -16.74 0.12 -47.45
C PHE A 310 -17.92 0.66 -48.26
N VAL A 311 -17.69 1.22 -49.45
CA VAL A 311 -18.74 1.80 -50.30
C VAL A 311 -19.74 0.73 -50.74
N GLU A 312 -19.27 -0.44 -51.15
CA GLU A 312 -20.12 -1.56 -51.54
C GLU A 312 -20.98 -2.04 -50.37
N PHE A 313 -20.40 -2.17 -49.18
CA PHE A 313 -21.14 -2.50 -47.98
C PHE A 313 -22.18 -1.43 -47.65
N ALA A 314 -21.79 -0.14 -47.64
CA ALA A 314 -22.66 0.97 -47.28
C ALA A 314 -23.86 1.12 -48.22
N ARG A 315 -23.67 0.91 -49.53
CA ARG A 315 -24.75 0.95 -50.53
C ARG A 315 -25.75 -0.21 -50.38
N ASN A 316 -25.28 -1.36 -49.90
CA ASN A 316 -26.08 -2.56 -49.70
C ASN A 316 -26.46 -2.79 -48.22
N ALA A 317 -26.18 -1.83 -47.34
CA ALA A 317 -26.37 -2.02 -45.91
C ALA A 317 -27.86 -2.22 -45.60
N PRO A 318 -28.22 -3.23 -44.79
CA PRO A 318 -29.60 -3.45 -44.40
C PRO A 318 -30.11 -2.28 -43.56
N VAL A 319 -31.42 -2.02 -43.61
CA VAL A 319 -32.05 -1.03 -42.75
C VAL A 319 -31.86 -1.45 -41.29
N VAL A 320 -31.27 -0.56 -40.50
CA VAL A 320 -31.02 -0.78 -39.08
C VAL A 320 -32.35 -0.80 -38.33
N ASP A 321 -32.56 -1.87 -37.55
CA ASP A 321 -33.68 -1.90 -36.60
C ASP A 321 -33.37 -0.93 -35.44
N LYS A 322 -34.15 0.15 -35.36
CA LYS A 322 -34.02 1.18 -34.32
C LYS A 322 -34.07 0.62 -32.90
N LYS A 323 -34.75 -0.51 -32.68
CA LYS A 323 -34.78 -1.16 -31.36
C LYS A 323 -33.43 -1.78 -31.00
N ILE A 324 -32.80 -2.45 -31.96
CA ILE A 324 -31.46 -3.05 -31.81
C ILE A 324 -30.42 -1.96 -31.59
N GLU A 325 -30.46 -0.91 -32.41
CA GLU A 325 -29.57 0.26 -32.31
C GLU A 325 -29.69 0.92 -30.93
N ARG A 326 -30.92 1.19 -30.47
CA ARG A 326 -31.18 1.77 -29.15
C ARG A 326 -30.66 0.89 -28.02
N ALA A 327 -30.87 -0.42 -28.08
CA ALA A 327 -30.36 -1.35 -27.06
C ALA A 327 -28.82 -1.32 -26.99
N ARG A 328 -28.15 -1.33 -28.15
CA ARG A 328 -26.67 -1.21 -28.24
C ARG A 328 -26.17 0.13 -27.71
N ALA A 329 -26.85 1.24 -28.03
CA ALA A 329 -26.50 2.56 -27.55
C ALA A 329 -26.65 2.68 -26.02
N MET A 330 -27.72 2.13 -25.44
CA MET A 330 -27.92 2.06 -23.99
C MET A 330 -26.83 1.23 -23.31
N ALA A 331 -26.47 0.06 -23.88
CA ALA A 331 -25.40 -0.78 -23.37
C ALA A 331 -24.04 -0.05 -23.41
N LEU A 332 -23.75 0.65 -24.51
CA LEU A 332 -22.53 1.47 -24.66
C LEU A 332 -22.46 2.57 -23.60
N ALA A 333 -23.56 3.30 -23.39
CA ALA A 333 -23.65 4.34 -22.38
C ALA A 333 -23.40 3.79 -20.97
N HIS A 334 -24.01 2.64 -20.64
CA HIS A 334 -23.82 1.99 -19.35
C HIS A 334 -22.38 1.50 -19.13
N LEU A 335 -21.76 0.86 -20.13
CA LEU A 335 -20.38 0.41 -20.00
C LEU A 335 -19.41 1.57 -19.84
N ARG A 336 -19.60 2.67 -20.59
CA ARG A 336 -18.80 3.89 -20.43
C ARG A 336 -18.94 4.47 -19.04
N TRP A 337 -20.17 4.57 -18.53
CA TRP A 337 -20.45 5.03 -17.17
C TRP A 337 -19.76 4.13 -16.13
N ARG A 338 -19.93 2.81 -16.22
CA ARG A 338 -19.36 1.85 -15.26
C ARG A 338 -17.84 1.86 -15.29
N ALA A 339 -17.23 1.78 -16.47
CA ALA A 339 -15.79 1.83 -16.63
C ALA A 339 -15.20 3.14 -16.10
N HIS A 340 -15.84 4.29 -16.39
CA HIS A 340 -15.42 5.59 -15.87
C HIS A 340 -15.40 5.62 -14.34
N HIS A 341 -16.48 5.18 -13.68
CA HIS A 341 -16.56 5.16 -12.22
C HIS A 341 -15.57 4.18 -11.60
N MET A 342 -15.36 3.02 -12.21
CA MET A 342 -14.36 2.06 -11.76
C MET A 342 -12.93 2.60 -11.91
N ILE A 343 -12.62 3.30 -13.00
CA ILE A 343 -11.32 3.96 -13.22
C ILE A 343 -11.12 5.09 -12.20
N ALA A 344 -12.13 5.94 -11.96
CA ALA A 344 -12.07 6.99 -10.96
C ALA A 344 -11.84 6.43 -9.54
N GLY A 345 -12.39 5.24 -9.25
CA GLY A 345 -12.16 4.49 -8.02
C GLY A 345 -10.76 3.86 -7.89
N LEU A 346 -9.92 3.84 -8.93
CA LEU A 346 -8.54 3.33 -8.86
C LEU A 346 -7.63 4.32 -8.10
N GLY A 347 -7.71 4.29 -6.76
CA GLY A 347 -6.85 5.05 -5.87
C GLY A 347 -5.35 4.79 -6.09
N ARG A 348 -4.47 5.55 -5.41
CA ARG A 348 -3.01 5.40 -5.50
C ARG A 348 -2.45 4.11 -4.87
N GLY A 349 -3.31 3.31 -4.23
CA GLY A 349 -2.97 2.04 -3.60
C GLY A 349 -2.88 0.86 -4.57
N ARG A 350 -2.79 -0.36 -4.01
CA ARG A 350 -2.69 -1.61 -4.79
C ARG A 350 -4.05 -1.93 -5.43
N ALA A 351 -4.14 -1.81 -6.76
CA ALA A 351 -5.33 -2.20 -7.51
C ALA A 351 -5.48 -3.74 -7.53
N ALA A 352 -6.69 -4.22 -7.24
CA ALA A 352 -7.02 -5.65 -7.34
C ALA A 352 -7.08 -6.09 -8.81
N SER A 353 -6.54 -7.28 -9.12
CA SER A 353 -6.54 -7.81 -10.50
C SER A 353 -7.95 -7.89 -11.07
N ALA A 354 -8.90 -8.43 -10.30
CA ALA A 354 -10.28 -8.60 -10.74
C ALA A 354 -10.95 -7.28 -11.15
N THR A 355 -10.63 -6.18 -10.47
CA THR A 355 -11.13 -4.84 -10.83
C THR A 355 -10.55 -4.38 -12.17
N LEU A 356 -9.24 -4.53 -12.37
CA LEU A 356 -8.57 -4.19 -13.63
C LEU A 356 -9.10 -5.04 -14.80
N ASP A 357 -9.26 -6.35 -14.57
CA ASP A 357 -9.79 -7.30 -15.54
C ASP A 357 -11.22 -6.91 -15.97
N ARG A 358 -12.04 -6.44 -15.02
CA ARG A 358 -13.39 -5.95 -15.30
C ARG A 358 -13.38 -4.68 -16.15
N ILE A 359 -12.57 -3.69 -15.79
CA ILE A 359 -12.46 -2.43 -16.56
C ILE A 359 -12.01 -2.72 -17.99
N GLU A 360 -10.96 -3.53 -18.17
CA GLU A 360 -10.47 -3.88 -19.50
C GLU A 360 -11.51 -4.68 -20.31
N THR A 361 -12.30 -5.52 -19.63
CA THR A 361 -13.42 -6.22 -20.27
C THR A 361 -14.46 -5.22 -20.76
N ASP A 362 -14.86 -4.26 -19.93
CA ASP A 362 -15.82 -3.22 -20.31
C ASP A 362 -15.31 -2.40 -21.49
N LEU A 363 -14.03 -2.01 -21.49
CA LEU A 363 -13.40 -1.30 -22.61
C LEU A 363 -13.41 -2.12 -23.91
N ARG A 364 -13.19 -3.44 -23.86
CA ARG A 364 -13.30 -4.31 -25.05
C ARG A 364 -14.73 -4.36 -25.58
N TRP A 365 -15.73 -4.42 -24.70
CA TRP A 365 -17.14 -4.40 -25.10
C TRP A 365 -17.55 -3.04 -25.66
N ILE A 366 -17.09 -1.94 -25.07
CA ILE A 366 -17.26 -0.58 -25.59
C ILE A 366 -16.73 -0.50 -27.02
N ALA A 367 -15.49 -0.94 -27.25
CA ALA A 367 -14.88 -0.89 -28.58
C ALA A 367 -15.71 -1.66 -29.61
N ARG A 368 -16.18 -2.86 -29.26
CA ARG A 368 -17.04 -3.67 -30.14
C ARG A 368 -18.37 -3.00 -30.44
N LEU A 369 -19.05 -2.45 -29.43
CA LEU A 369 -20.33 -1.75 -29.62
C LEU A 369 -20.17 -0.50 -30.48
N VAL A 370 -19.11 0.29 -30.28
CA VAL A 370 -18.82 1.46 -31.11
C VAL A 370 -18.64 1.06 -32.56
N VAL A 371 -17.83 0.04 -32.84
CA VAL A 371 -17.58 -0.42 -34.22
C VAL A 371 -18.88 -0.88 -34.88
N VAL A 372 -19.73 -1.62 -34.17
CA VAL A 372 -21.01 -2.09 -34.71
C VAL A 372 -21.97 -0.94 -34.98
N LEU A 373 -22.12 0.01 -34.04
CA LEU A 373 -22.98 1.17 -34.23
C LEU A 373 -22.53 2.04 -35.42
N VAL A 374 -21.21 2.23 -35.59
CA VAL A 374 -20.67 2.95 -36.76
C VAL A 374 -20.92 2.18 -38.05
N ARG A 375 -20.83 0.84 -38.02
CA ARG A 375 -21.11 -0.01 -39.18
C ARG A 375 -22.59 0.04 -39.56
N ASP A 376 -23.49 0.02 -38.58
CA ASP A 376 -24.94 0.15 -38.79
C ASP A 376 -25.26 1.49 -39.50
N GLU A 377 -24.50 2.55 -39.20
CA GLU A 377 -24.63 3.87 -39.83
C GLU A 377 -23.86 4.06 -41.15
N ALA A 378 -23.24 3.00 -41.71
CA ALA A 378 -22.37 3.13 -42.89
C ALA A 378 -23.05 3.81 -44.10
N ALA A 379 -24.33 3.51 -44.34
CA ALA A 379 -25.10 4.13 -45.42
C ALA A 379 -25.33 5.64 -45.21
N VAL A 380 -25.59 6.06 -43.97
CA VAL A 380 -25.76 7.47 -43.61
C VAL A 380 -24.43 8.20 -43.73
N ILE A 381 -23.35 7.59 -43.24
CA ILE A 381 -21.99 8.14 -43.34
C ILE A 381 -21.62 8.35 -44.81
N LEU A 382 -21.79 7.33 -45.67
CA LEU A 382 -21.47 7.45 -47.10
C LEU A 382 -22.25 8.58 -47.76
N ARG A 383 -23.56 8.68 -47.53
CA ARG A 383 -24.39 9.76 -48.08
C ARG A 383 -23.91 11.13 -47.64
N ALA A 384 -23.62 11.31 -46.35
CA ALA A 384 -23.11 12.58 -45.84
C ALA A 384 -21.74 12.95 -46.43
N MET A 385 -20.90 11.95 -46.75
CA MET A 385 -19.62 12.17 -47.42
C MET A 385 -19.80 12.61 -48.88
N GLU A 386 -20.63 11.90 -49.65
CA GLU A 386 -20.92 12.20 -51.05
C GLU A 386 -21.64 13.55 -51.22
N GLU A 387 -22.63 13.86 -50.37
CA GLU A 387 -23.32 15.16 -50.36
C GLU A 387 -22.35 16.32 -50.11
N ARG A 388 -21.40 16.14 -49.18
CA ARG A 388 -20.44 17.19 -48.83
C ARG A 388 -19.32 17.31 -49.86
N ALA A 389 -18.97 16.23 -50.56
CA ALA A 389 -18.02 16.23 -51.65
C ALA A 389 -18.62 16.75 -52.97
N GLY A 390 -19.94 16.60 -53.16
CA GLY A 390 -20.61 16.92 -54.42
C GLY A 390 -20.37 15.91 -55.54
N CYS A 391 -19.72 14.78 -55.26
CA CYS A 391 -19.41 13.69 -56.19
C CYS A 391 -19.41 12.32 -55.49
N GLY A 392 -19.30 11.23 -56.25
CA GLY A 392 -19.21 9.89 -55.68
C GLY A 392 -17.93 9.70 -54.87
N PHE A 393 -18.00 8.98 -53.75
CA PHE A 393 -16.85 8.87 -52.83
C PHE A 393 -15.61 8.23 -53.49
N LEU A 394 -15.80 7.31 -54.43
CA LEU A 394 -14.71 6.67 -55.19
C LEU A 394 -14.16 7.54 -56.34
N GLU A 395 -14.80 8.68 -56.62
CA GLU A 395 -14.41 9.62 -57.67
C GLU A 395 -13.59 10.79 -57.12
N LEU A 396 -13.44 10.88 -55.80
CA LEU A 396 -12.63 11.90 -55.13
C LEU A 396 -11.19 11.87 -55.64
N THR A 397 -10.75 13.01 -56.17
CA THR A 397 -9.33 13.20 -56.47
C THR A 397 -8.55 13.52 -55.20
N PRO A 398 -7.22 13.37 -55.19
CA PRO A 398 -6.39 13.79 -54.06
C PRO A 398 -6.59 15.27 -53.68
N GLY A 399 -6.91 16.14 -54.65
CA GLY A 399 -7.21 17.56 -54.42
C GLY A 399 -8.54 17.78 -53.68
N ASP A 400 -9.58 17.05 -54.09
CA ASP A 400 -10.89 17.10 -53.45
C ASP A 400 -10.81 16.56 -52.01
N ALA A 401 -10.05 15.49 -51.79
CA ALA A 401 -9.83 14.91 -50.47
C ALA A 401 -9.09 15.86 -49.51
N SER A 402 -8.10 16.61 -50.02
CA SER A 402 -7.35 17.58 -49.21
C SER A 402 -8.23 18.77 -48.81
N ALA A 403 -8.98 19.34 -49.76
CA ALA A 403 -9.92 20.43 -49.48
C ALA A 403 -11.00 20.01 -48.47
N TRP A 404 -11.44 18.76 -48.54
CA TRP A 404 -12.43 18.20 -47.61
C TRP A 404 -11.88 18.03 -46.18
N PHE A 405 -10.61 17.63 -46.04
CA PHE A 405 -9.93 17.51 -44.74
C PHE A 405 -9.74 18.87 -44.06
N ASP A 406 -9.32 19.88 -44.81
CA ASP A 406 -9.11 21.24 -44.30
C ASP A 406 -10.42 21.88 -43.82
N VAL A 407 -11.54 21.65 -44.53
CA VAL A 407 -12.87 22.14 -44.11
C VAL A 407 -13.43 21.36 -42.92
N ALA A 408 -13.12 20.06 -42.79
CA ALA A 408 -13.67 19.22 -41.73
C ALA A 408 -12.92 19.33 -40.39
N PHE A 409 -11.61 19.60 -40.43
CA PHE A 409 -10.73 19.54 -39.26
C PHE A 409 -9.76 20.73 -39.14
N GLY A 410 -9.71 21.62 -40.12
CA GLY A 410 -8.96 22.88 -40.07
C GLY A 410 -9.76 23.96 -39.34
N GLY A 411 -9.81 23.87 -38.01
CA GLY A 411 -10.40 24.85 -37.11
C GLY A 411 -9.63 24.92 -35.81
#